data_AF-A0A432SKG2-F1
#
_entry.id   AF-A0A432SKG2-F1
#
_cell.length_a   1.000
_cell.length_b   1.000
_cell.length_c   1.000
_cell.angle_alpha   90.00
_cell.angle_beta   90.00
_cell.angle_gamma   90.00
#
_symmetry.space_group_name_H-M   'P 1'
#
loop_
_entity.id
_entity.type
_entity.pdbx_description
1 polymer ?
#
loop_
_entity_poly.entity_id
_entity_poly.type
_entity_poly.pdbx_seq_one_letter_code
_entity_poly.pdbx_strand_id
1 'polypeptide(L)' 'MSKIQIWHNPRCSKSRAALKVLEENGIEPEVVKYLDVPHTKEEIKNLLKMLGLKSARELMRTKEAIYKELGLKDVTDE' A
#
# COMPACT_ATOMS: atom_id res chain seq x y z
N MET A 1 -13.58 17.03 8.35
CA MET A 1 -12.12 16.98 8.62
C MET A 1 -11.55 15.83 7.82
N SER A 2 -10.52 16.07 7.02
CA SER A 2 -9.87 15.00 6.24
C SER A 2 -9.01 14.17 7.19
N LYS A 3 -9.47 12.97 7.55
CA LYS A 3 -8.71 12.06 8.39
C LYS A 3 -7.58 11.46 7.54
N ILE A 4 -6.33 11.65 7.95
CA ILE A 4 -5.17 11.07 7.26
C ILE A 4 -5.10 9.60 7.66
N GLN A 5 -4.96 8.71 6.68
CA GLN A 5 -4.83 7.27 6.91
C GLN A 5 -3.49 6.80 6.34
N ILE A 6 -2.82 5.89 7.05
CA ILE A 6 -1.58 5.24 6.61
C ILE A 6 -1.74 3.73 6.60
N TRP A 7 -1.48 3.12 5.43
CA TRP A 7 -1.41 1.67 5.30
C TRP A 7 -0.02 1.20 5.74
N HIS A 8 0.04 0.68 6.96
CA HIS A 8 1.28 0.48 7.68
C HIS A 8 1.66 -1.01 7.79
N ASN A 9 2.94 -1.31 7.57
CA ASN A 9 3.53 -2.61 7.90
C ASN A 9 4.63 -2.41 8.95
N PRO A 10 4.42 -2.85 10.20
CA PRO A 10 5.38 -2.67 11.30
C PRO A 10 6.76 -3.26 11.03
N ARG A 11 6.86 -4.29 10.17
CA ARG A 11 8.14 -4.93 9.81
C ARG A 11 8.92 -4.16 8.74
N CYS A 12 8.27 -3.27 8.00
CA CYS A 12 8.91 -2.50 6.93
C CYS A 12 9.54 -1.21 7.45
N SER A 13 10.87 -1.10 7.40
CA SER A 13 11.61 0.10 7.86
C SER A 13 11.14 1.40 7.21
N LYS A 14 10.79 1.37 5.92
CA LYS A 14 10.24 2.54 5.21
C LYS A 14 8.87 2.95 5.71
N SER A 15 8.02 1.97 6.06
CA SER A 15 6.68 2.24 6.58
C SER A 15 6.74 2.86 7.97
N ARG A 16 7.70 2.44 8.81
CA ARG A 16 7.97 3.09 10.11
C ARG A 16 8.52 4.51 9.95
N ALA A 17 9.41 4.74 8.99
CA ALA A 17 9.91 6.08 8.70
C ALA A 17 8.78 7.02 8.25
N ALA A 18 7.88 6.57 7.37
CA ALA A 18 6.73 7.36 6.94
C ALA A 18 5.78 7.72 8.09
N LEU A 19 5.50 6.78 9.00
CA LEU A 19 4.69 7.05 10.19
C LEU A 19 5.34 8.11 11.09
N LYS A 20 6.65 7.97 11.33
CA LYS A 20 7.42 8.94 12.13
C LYS A 20 7.38 10.35 11.54
N VAL A 21 7.47 10.48 10.22
CA VAL A 21 7.35 11.78 9.55
C VAL A 21 5.97 12.41 9.81
N LEU A 22 4.89 11.63 9.80
CA LEU A 22 3.56 12.16 10.13
C LEU A 22 3.49 12.63 11.59
N GLU A 23 3.98 11.79 12.52
CA GLU A 23 4.04 12.12 13.95
C GLU A 23 4.88 13.37 14.24
N GLU A 24 6.05 13.51 13.58
CA GLU A 24 6.93 14.68 13.69
C GLU A 24 6.29 15.98 13.17
N ASN A 25 5.32 15.87 12.26
CA ASN A 25 4.53 17.00 11.77
C ASN A 25 3.26 17.25 12.62
N GLY A 26 3.11 16.58 13.77
CA GLY A 26 1.93 16.71 14.63
C GLY A 26 0.65 16.11 14.03
N ILE A 27 0.80 15.21 13.05
CA ILE A 27 -0.31 14.51 12.42
C ILE A 27 -0.45 13.14 13.09
N GLU A 28 -1.64 12.86 13.62
CA GLU A 28 -2.01 11.53 14.11
C GLU A 28 -2.82 10.79 13.03
N PRO A 29 -2.18 9.94 12.19
CA PRO A 29 -2.89 9.24 11.15
C PRO A 29 -3.65 8.03 11.72
N GLU A 30 -4.72 7.64 11.04
CA GLU A 30 -5.33 6.34 11.22
C GLU A 30 -4.41 5.25 10.65
N VAL A 31 -3.88 4.40 11.52
CA VAL A 31 -2.97 3.32 11.14
C VAL A 31 -3.76 2.06 10.79
N VAL A 32 -3.72 1.66 9.51
CA VAL A 32 -4.33 0.42 9.03
C VAL A 32 -3.26 -0.61 8.71
N LYS A 33 -3.27 -1.74 9.39
CA LYS A 33 -2.38 -2.88 9.11
C LYS A 33 -2.91 -3.67 7.92
N TYR A 34 -2.55 -3.25 6.71
CA TYR A 34 -3.09 -3.83 5.46
C TYR A 34 -2.81 -5.32 5.25
N LEU A 35 -1.88 -5.91 6.01
CA LEU A 35 -1.64 -7.36 6.01
C LEU A 35 -2.65 -8.13 6.88
N ASP A 36 -3.23 -7.47 7.88
CA ASP A 36 -4.23 -8.07 8.78
C ASP A 36 -5.65 -7.76 8.30
N VAL A 37 -5.84 -6.57 7.72
CA VAL A 37 -7.12 -6.08 7.18
C VAL A 37 -6.97 -5.90 5.67
N PRO A 38 -7.34 -6.91 4.86
CA PRO A 38 -7.23 -6.82 3.41
C PRO A 38 -8.24 -5.83 2.84
N HIS A 39 -7.79 -5.01 1.89
CA HIS A 39 -8.62 -4.06 1.17
C HIS A 39 -9.39 -4.74 0.03
N THR A 40 -10.54 -4.16 -0.30
CA THR A 40 -11.36 -4.57 -1.44
C THR A 40 -10.74 -4.13 -2.77
N LYS A 41 -11.16 -4.78 -3.87
CA LYS A 41 -10.74 -4.40 -5.23
C LYS A 41 -11.05 -2.94 -5.55
N GLU A 42 -12.16 -2.41 -5.06
CA GLU A 42 -12.58 -1.02 -5.29
C GLU A 42 -11.68 -0.02 -4.58
N GLU A 43 -11.31 -0.29 -3.32
CA GLU A 43 -10.39 0.55 -2.56
C GLU A 43 -9.00 0.61 -3.21
N ILE A 44 -8.48 -0.53 -3.69
CA ILE A 44 -7.21 -0.57 -4.41
C ILE A 44 -7.30 0.23 -5.72
N LYS A 45 -8.41 0.10 -6.48
CA LYS A 45 -8.62 0.89 -7.71
C LYS A 45 -8.65 2.40 -7.42
N ASN A 46 -9.28 2.81 -6.32
CA ASN A 46 -9.30 4.21 -5.92
C ASN A 46 -7.90 4.69 -5.50
N LEU A 47 -7.15 3.87 -4.76
CA LEU A 47 -5.76 4.18 -4.42
C LEU A 47 -4.88 4.36 -5.67
N LEU A 48 -5.00 3.48 -6.67
CA LEU A 48 -4.23 3.61 -7.92
C LEU A 48 -4.51 4.94 -8.61
N LYS A 49 -5.78 5.37 -8.67
CA LYS A 49 -6.16 6.69 -9.19
C LYS A 49 -5.54 7.83 -8.40
N MET A 50 -5.57 7.76 -7.06
CA MET A 50 -4.97 8.79 -6.19
C MET A 50 -3.46 8.88 -6.37
N LEU A 51 -2.78 7.75 -6.60
CA LEU A 51 -1.34 7.68 -6.83
C LEU A 51 -0.95 8.02 -8.29
N GLY A 52 -1.90 8.15 -9.20
CA GLY A 52 -1.65 8.36 -10.63
C GLY A 52 -1.02 7.14 -11.31
N LEU A 53 -1.15 5.94 -10.73
CA LEU A 53 -0.64 4.70 -11.29
C LEU A 53 -1.62 4.16 -12.33
N LYS A 54 -1.09 3.63 -13.44
CA LYS A 54 -1.89 3.10 -14.54
C LYS A 54 -2.24 1.62 -14.33
N SER A 55 -1.39 0.89 -13.61
CA SER A 55 -1.55 -0.54 -13.36
C SER A 55 -1.34 -0.88 -11.88
N ALA A 56 -2.09 -1.88 -11.40
CA ALA A 56 -1.88 -2.47 -10.07
C ALA A 56 -0.47 -3.04 -9.91
N ARG A 57 0.17 -3.47 -10.99
CA ARG A 57 1.54 -4.02 -10.99
C ARG A 57 2.58 -3.00 -10.51
N GLU A 58 2.35 -1.71 -10.77
CA GLU A 58 3.25 -0.64 -10.32
C GLU A 58 3.27 -0.50 -8.79
N LEU A 59 2.18 -0.91 -8.13
CA LEU A 59 2.07 -0.95 -6.66
C LEU A 59 2.64 -2.26 -6.07
N MET A 60 2.69 -3.34 -6.84
CA MET A 60 3.08 -4.67 -6.36
C MET A 60 4.58 -4.78 -6.05
N ARG A 61 4.91 -5.57 -5.03
CA ARG A 61 6.29 -5.91 -4.68
C ARG A 61 6.81 -7.05 -5.56
N THR A 62 7.29 -6.70 -6.76
CA THR A 62 7.77 -7.65 -7.78
C THR A 62 8.97 -8.51 -7.38
N LYS A 63 9.68 -8.15 -6.30
CA LYS A 63 10.84 -8.88 -5.79
C LYS A 63 10.51 -10.01 -4.81
N GLU A 64 9.27 -10.09 -4.33
CA GLU A 64 8.83 -11.14 -3.40
C GLU A 64 8.78 -12.51 -4.10
N ALA A 65 9.08 -13.58 -3.36
CA ALA A 65 9.05 -14.95 -3.90
C ALA A 65 7.65 -15.31 -4.44
N ILE A 66 6.62 -15.00 -3.66
CA ILE A 66 5.21 -15.26 -4.03
C ILE A 66 4.81 -14.61 -5.36
N TYR A 67 5.36 -13.43 -5.67
CA TYR A 67 5.07 -12.76 -6.94
C TYR A 67 5.62 -13.55 -8.13
N LYS A 68 6.80 -14.15 -7.97
CA LYS A 68 7.46 -14.98 -8.99
C LYS A 68 6.80 -16.34 -9.10
N GLU A 69 6.48 -16.97 -7.96
CA GLU A 69 5.81 -18.28 -7.90
C GLU A 69 4.44 -18.26 -8.58
N LEU A 70 3.69 -17.18 -8.40
CA LEU A 70 2.37 -16.98 -9.02
C LEU A 70 2.45 -16.47 -10.47
N GLY A 71 3.64 -16.23 -11.03
CA GLY A 71 3.80 -15.77 -12.41
C GLY A 71 3.15 -14.41 -12.69
N LEU A 72 2.99 -13.55 -11.68
CA LEU A 72 2.17 -12.32 -11.77
C LEU A 72 2.70 -11.30 -12.79
N LYS A 73 3.96 -11.44 -13.22
CA LYS A 73 4.53 -10.63 -14.30
C LYS A 73 3.76 -10.78 -15.63
N ASP A 74 3.20 -11.96 -15.89
CA ASP A 74 2.64 -12.30 -17.18
C ASP A 74 1.10 -12.24 -17.21
N VAL A 75 0.46 -11.92 -16.08
CA VAL A 75 -1.02 -11.88 -15.92
C VAL A 75 -1.63 -10.58 -16.44
N THR A 76 -2.31 -10.60 -17.58
CA THR A 76 -2.85 -9.38 -18.25
C THR A 76 -4.26 -8.94 -17.81
N ASP A 77 -4.87 -9.62 -16.84
CA ASP A 77 -6.19 -9.26 -16.31
C ASP A 77 -6.05 -8.15 -15.26
N GLU A 78 -6.49 -6.92 -15.56
CA GLU A 78 -6.43 -5.73 -14.68
C GLU A 78 -7.82 -5.08 -14.47
#